data_AF-A0A7V0R3R1-F1
#
_entry.id   AF-A0A7V0R3R1-F1
#
_cell.length_a   1.000
_cell.length_b   1.000
_cell.length_c   1.000
_cell.angle_alpha   90.00
_cell.angle_beta   90.00
_cell.angle_gamma   90.00
#
_symmetry.space_group_name_H-M   'P 1'
#
loop_
_entity.id
_entity.type
_entity.pdbx_description
1 polymer ?
#
loop_
_entity_poly.entity_id
_entity_poly.type
_entity_poly.pdbx_seq_one_letter_code
_entity_poly.pdbx_strand_id
1 'polypeptide(L)'
;MSPFKKKIIGLLEKREYGKLAGLSPNASKLFSALISLSYDKKNTLAWRAIEAIGVITARISLSDPATVRNLAGRLLWTIRDESGGIGWSAPEILGEIVLNNPDLCADIAPVIVSFHEEAPLRTGVLRAIGRMGRSNAEMAAYAIPVALPLLSSPDPVTRGCAAWALGQLGASEAASEFEKLVNDTDTFTFYEDGELKEKTVGGIAGEALEPL
;
A
#
# COMPACT_ATOMS: atom_id res chain seq x y z
N MET A 1 11.71 -12.50 21.31
CA MET A 1 10.89 -11.32 20.97
C MET A 1 10.80 -10.37 22.17
N SER A 2 11.14 -9.09 22.02
CA SER A 2 11.18 -8.12 23.13
C SER A 2 9.78 -7.78 23.69
N PRO A 3 9.66 -7.37 24.97
CA PRO A 3 8.38 -6.94 25.55
C PRO A 3 7.71 -5.81 24.77
N PHE A 4 8.53 -4.89 24.23
CA PHE A 4 8.06 -3.81 23.37
C PHE A 4 7.42 -4.33 22.08
N LYS A 5 8.08 -5.26 21.38
CA LYS A 5 7.55 -5.86 20.14
C LYS A 5 6.28 -6.68 20.43
N LYS A 6 6.22 -7.41 21.55
CA LYS A 6 5.00 -8.12 22.00
C LYS A 6 3.81 -7.16 22.18
N LYS A 7 4.04 -5.99 22.80
CA LYS A 7 2.98 -4.99 23.01
C LYS A 7 2.48 -4.39 21.70
N ILE A 8 3.38 -4.12 20.74
CA ILE A 8 3.00 -3.66 19.40
C ILE A 8 2.10 -4.70 18.72
N ILE A 9 2.52 -5.97 18.71
CA ILE A 9 1.76 -7.06 18.08
C ILE A 9 0.34 -7.14 18.65
N GLY A 10 0.19 -7.14 19.98
CA GLY A 10 -1.14 -7.20 20.60
C GLY A 10 -2.05 -6.01 20.27
N LEU A 11 -1.49 -4.83 19.98
CA LEU A 11 -2.28 -3.68 19.51
C LEU A 11 -2.62 -3.78 18.01
N LEU A 12 -1.72 -4.33 17.20
CA LEU A 12 -1.99 -4.61 15.78
C LEU A 12 -3.09 -5.68 15.64
N GLU A 13 -3.03 -6.76 16.42
CA GLU A 13 -4.04 -7.82 16.43
C GLU A 13 -5.45 -7.28 16.75
N LYS A 14 -5.53 -6.29 17.65
CA LYS A 14 -6.78 -5.62 18.03
C LYS A 14 -7.11 -4.40 17.16
N ARG A 15 -6.25 -4.06 16.19
CA ARG A 15 -6.34 -2.87 15.34
C ARG A 15 -6.45 -1.55 16.14
N GLU A 16 -5.87 -1.50 17.34
CA GLU A 16 -5.87 -0.33 18.22
C GLU A 16 -4.73 0.64 17.85
N TYR A 17 -4.62 1.02 16.57
CA TYR A 17 -3.48 1.76 16.03
C TYR A 17 -3.25 3.11 16.74
N GLY A 18 -4.33 3.77 17.16
CA GLY A 18 -4.24 5.02 17.90
C GLY A 18 -3.46 4.92 19.22
N LYS A 19 -3.42 3.73 19.84
CA LYS A 19 -2.62 3.50 21.06
C LYS A 19 -1.13 3.31 20.76
N LEU A 20 -0.76 2.95 19.53
CA LEU A 20 0.64 2.77 19.12
C LEU A 20 1.42 4.09 19.16
N ALA A 21 0.80 5.21 18.76
CA ALA A 21 1.43 6.53 18.77
C ALA A 21 1.91 6.97 20.17
N GLY A 22 1.24 6.50 21.24
CA GLY A 22 1.61 6.80 22.63
C GLY A 22 2.60 5.81 23.26
N LEU A 23 3.07 4.78 22.55
CA LEU A 23 3.90 3.72 23.14
C LEU A 23 5.37 4.07 23.32
N SER A 24 5.88 5.03 22.55
CA SER A 24 7.29 5.36 22.55
C SER A 24 7.48 6.86 22.35
N PRO A 25 8.25 7.54 23.22
CA PRO A 25 8.67 8.91 22.93
C PRO A 25 9.62 8.97 21.71
N ASN A 26 10.21 7.84 21.32
CA ASN A 26 11.04 7.72 20.12
C ASN A 26 10.28 7.02 18.99
N ALA A 27 9.83 7.81 18.02
CA ALA A 27 9.11 7.34 16.84
C ALA A 27 9.96 6.39 15.97
N SER A 28 11.28 6.61 15.88
CA SER A 28 12.18 5.77 15.07
C SER A 28 12.17 4.31 15.50
N LYS A 29 12.22 4.04 16.81
CA LYS A 29 12.17 2.66 17.35
C LYS A 29 10.84 1.97 17.05
N LEU A 30 9.73 2.72 17.11
CA LEU A 30 8.41 2.21 16.77
C LEU A 30 8.32 1.88 15.27
N PHE A 31 8.75 2.79 14.39
CA PHE A 31 8.75 2.56 12.95
C PHE A 31 9.66 1.39 12.55
N SER A 32 10.87 1.28 13.11
CA SER A 32 11.73 0.12 12.86
C SER A 32 11.06 -1.20 13.25
N ALA A 33 10.32 -1.23 14.37
CA ALA A 33 9.59 -2.42 14.77
C ALA A 33 8.44 -2.74 13.81
N LEU A 34 7.65 -1.74 13.40
CA LEU A 34 6.53 -1.91 12.46
C LEU A 34 7.00 -2.33 11.06
N ILE A 35 8.04 -1.69 10.53
CA ILE A 35 8.66 -2.09 9.25
C ILE A 35 9.17 -3.53 9.33
N SER A 36 9.82 -3.93 10.44
CA SER A 36 10.25 -5.33 10.58
C SER A 36 9.08 -6.33 10.63
N LEU A 37 7.87 -5.88 11.00
CA LEU A 37 6.68 -6.71 11.05
C LEU A 37 5.98 -6.78 9.69
N SER A 38 6.24 -5.85 8.77
CA SER A 38 5.58 -5.78 7.46
C SER A 38 6.13 -6.73 6.40
N TYR A 39 7.21 -7.47 6.68
CA TYR A 39 7.92 -8.26 5.67
C TYR A 39 7.16 -9.52 5.24
N ASP A 40 6.50 -10.22 6.16
CA ASP A 40 5.76 -11.44 5.82
C ASP A 40 4.33 -11.11 5.38
N LYS A 41 4.17 -10.70 4.11
CA LYS A 41 2.87 -10.31 3.52
C LYS A 41 1.86 -11.45 3.41
N LYS A 42 2.22 -12.70 3.77
CA LYS A 42 1.26 -13.81 3.94
C LYS A 42 0.54 -13.76 5.28
N ASN A 43 1.04 -12.96 6.22
CA ASN A 43 0.47 -12.79 7.54
C ASN A 43 -0.32 -11.47 7.62
N THR A 44 -1.56 -11.53 8.10
CA THR A 44 -2.41 -10.34 8.31
C THR A 44 -1.72 -9.28 9.17
N LEU A 45 -0.88 -9.70 10.13
CA LEU A 45 -0.12 -8.79 10.99
C LEU A 45 0.79 -7.84 10.21
N ALA A 46 1.37 -8.30 9.09
CA ALA A 46 2.25 -7.48 8.27
C ALA A 46 1.49 -6.32 7.64
N TRP A 47 0.31 -6.59 7.11
CA TRP A 47 -0.56 -5.58 6.53
C TRP A 47 -1.11 -4.60 7.56
N ARG A 48 -1.46 -5.09 8.75
CA ARG A 48 -1.85 -4.22 9.87
C ARG A 48 -0.71 -3.33 10.33
N ALA A 49 0.54 -3.80 10.28
CA ALA A 49 1.70 -2.98 10.56
C ALA A 49 1.88 -1.86 9.52
N ILE A 50 1.64 -2.17 8.23
CA ILE A 50 1.65 -1.18 7.13
C ILE A 50 0.58 -0.10 7.37
N GLU A 51 -0.67 -0.49 7.59
CA GLU A 51 -1.77 0.46 7.91
C GLU A 51 -1.45 1.31 9.15
N ALA A 52 -0.94 0.67 10.21
CA ALA A 52 -0.61 1.35 11.44
C ALA A 52 0.44 2.45 11.22
N ILE A 53 1.42 2.25 10.33
CA ILE A 53 2.41 3.28 10.01
C ILE A 53 1.71 4.53 9.47
N GLY A 54 0.77 4.40 8.53
CA GLY A 54 0.00 5.53 7.99
C GLY A 54 -0.78 6.29 9.07
N VAL A 55 -1.50 5.57 9.94
CA VAL A 55 -2.27 6.19 11.03
C VAL A 55 -1.36 6.90 12.04
N ILE A 56 -0.19 6.33 12.32
CA ILE A 56 0.77 6.93 13.25
C ILE A 56 1.40 8.19 12.63
N THR A 57 1.75 8.16 11.33
CA THR A 57 2.32 9.34 10.68
C THR A 57 1.34 10.51 10.59
N ALA A 58 0.04 10.26 10.34
CA ALA A 58 -0.99 11.30 10.43
C ALA A 58 -1.01 12.02 11.78
N ARG A 59 -0.74 11.31 12.88
CA ARG A 59 -0.70 11.94 14.22
C ARG A 59 0.60 12.69 14.44
N ILE A 60 1.73 12.11 14.03
CA ILE A 60 3.05 12.71 14.21
C ILE A 60 3.17 13.99 13.37
N SER A 61 2.63 14.02 12.15
CA SER A 61 2.74 15.19 11.26
C SER A 61 2.12 16.46 11.82
N LEU A 62 1.15 16.35 12.73
CA LEU A 62 0.55 17.51 13.41
C LEU A 62 1.54 18.28 14.30
N SER A 63 2.57 17.61 14.82
CA SER A 63 3.57 18.20 15.72
C SER A 63 5.00 18.17 15.18
N ASP A 64 5.31 17.18 14.33
CA ASP A 64 6.66 16.94 13.78
C ASP A 64 6.55 16.37 12.35
N PRO A 65 6.20 17.21 11.36
CA PRO A 65 6.15 16.79 9.96
C PRO A 65 7.51 16.36 9.40
N ALA A 66 8.62 16.85 9.97
CA ALA A 66 9.97 16.48 9.55
C ALA A 66 10.25 14.99 9.78
N THR A 67 9.79 14.42 10.91
CA THR A 67 9.89 12.98 11.17
C THR A 67 9.18 12.14 10.11
N VAL A 68 8.00 12.57 9.64
CA VAL A 68 7.25 11.87 8.60
C VAL A 68 7.98 11.93 7.25
N ARG A 69 8.48 13.12 6.87
CA ARG A 69 9.28 13.30 5.64
C ARG A 69 10.56 12.46 5.68
N ASN A 70 11.26 12.44 6.81
CA ASN A 70 12.48 11.65 6.99
C ASN A 70 12.21 10.15 6.87
N LEU A 71 11.09 9.65 7.43
CA LEU A 71 10.68 8.26 7.27
C LEU A 71 10.42 7.93 5.79
N ALA A 72 9.63 8.76 5.10
CA ALA A 72 9.32 8.55 3.69
C ALA A 72 10.57 8.60 2.80
N GLY A 73 11.45 9.59 3.02
CA GLY A 73 12.72 9.71 2.30
C GLY A 73 13.62 8.48 2.51
N ARG A 74 13.69 7.94 3.73
CA ARG A 74 14.43 6.71 4.02
C ARG A 74 13.85 5.51 3.27
N LEU A 75 12.53 5.35 3.24
CA LEU A 75 11.86 4.27 2.50
C LEU A 75 12.13 4.36 0.99
N LEU A 76 12.05 5.57 0.42
CA LEU A 76 12.40 5.81 -0.99
C LEU A 76 13.85 5.48 -1.30
N TRP A 77 14.77 5.77 -0.38
CA TRP A 77 16.17 5.39 -0.52
C TRP A 77 16.34 3.87 -0.47
N THR A 78 15.69 3.19 0.48
CA THR A 78 15.73 1.72 0.60
C THR A 78 15.19 1.00 -0.64
N ILE A 79 14.18 1.56 -1.33
CA ILE A 79 13.68 0.99 -2.58
C ILE A 79 14.76 0.98 -3.68
N ARG A 80 15.63 1.98 -3.70
CA ARG A 80 16.71 2.13 -4.69
C ARG A 80 18.00 1.41 -4.32
N ASP A 81 18.11 0.93 -3.09
CA ASP A 81 19.29 0.23 -2.61
C ASP A 81 19.27 -1.22 -3.14
N GLU A 82 20.15 -1.53 -4.10
CA GLU A 82 20.27 -2.82 -4.80
C GLU A 82 20.67 -4.00 -3.90
N SER A 83 20.86 -3.77 -2.59
CA SER A 83 21.26 -4.79 -1.60
C SER A 83 20.19 -5.86 -1.29
N GLY A 84 19.09 -5.90 -2.03
CA GLY A 84 18.42 -7.16 -2.36
C GLY A 84 17.47 -7.79 -1.32
N GLY A 85 17.04 -7.10 -0.26
CA GLY A 85 16.16 -7.78 0.72
C GLY A 85 15.27 -6.99 1.68
N ILE A 86 15.29 -5.65 1.69
CA ILE A 86 14.69 -4.89 2.81
C ILE A 86 13.52 -3.97 2.39
N GLY A 87 13.34 -3.70 1.09
CA GLY A 87 12.39 -2.72 0.57
C GLY A 87 11.03 -3.24 0.07
N TRP A 88 10.71 -4.53 0.16
CA TRP A 88 9.55 -5.11 -0.57
C TRP A 88 8.17 -4.70 -0.08
N SER A 89 8.07 -4.09 1.11
CA SER A 89 6.82 -3.49 1.63
C SER A 89 6.84 -1.97 1.53
N ALA A 90 7.93 -1.37 1.03
CA ALA A 90 8.11 0.07 1.05
C ALA A 90 7.10 0.81 0.16
N PRO A 91 6.73 0.34 -1.06
CA PRO A 91 5.66 0.96 -1.82
C PRO A 91 4.34 1.03 -1.03
N GLU A 92 3.92 -0.07 -0.40
CA GLU A 92 2.69 -0.12 0.39
C GLU A 92 2.75 0.82 1.59
N ILE A 93 3.87 0.86 2.31
CA ILE A 93 4.06 1.77 3.45
C ILE A 93 4.04 3.23 2.98
N LEU A 94 4.73 3.55 1.89
CA LEU A 94 4.71 4.90 1.32
C LEU A 94 3.30 5.30 0.89
N GLY A 95 2.54 4.39 0.29
CA GLY A 95 1.13 4.60 -0.05
C GLY A 95 0.28 4.95 1.17
N GLU A 96 0.42 4.22 2.29
CA GLU A 96 -0.25 4.54 3.55
C GLU A 96 0.18 5.90 4.12
N ILE A 97 1.47 6.24 4.03
CA ILE A 97 1.97 7.54 4.49
C ILE A 97 1.37 8.67 3.67
N VAL A 98 1.35 8.57 2.34
CA VAL A 98 0.77 9.58 1.45
C VAL A 98 -0.74 9.71 1.68
N LEU A 99 -1.47 8.59 1.73
CA LEU A 99 -2.91 8.57 2.02
C LEU A 99 -3.25 9.33 3.30
N ASN A 100 -2.45 9.13 4.35
CA ASN A 100 -2.67 9.74 5.67
C ASN A 100 -2.04 11.14 5.81
N ASN A 101 -1.24 11.59 4.85
CA ASN A 101 -0.56 12.90 4.87
C ASN A 101 -0.56 13.53 3.46
N PRO A 102 -1.73 13.73 2.84
CA PRO A 102 -1.82 14.06 1.41
C PRO A 102 -1.09 15.34 1.04
N ASP A 103 -1.19 16.41 1.85
CA ASP A 103 -0.51 17.68 1.56
C ASP A 103 1.00 17.62 1.79
N LEU A 104 1.43 16.94 2.87
CA LEU A 104 2.85 16.84 3.26
C LEU A 104 3.67 15.94 2.32
N CYS A 105 3.01 14.96 1.70
CA CYS A 105 3.65 13.91 0.92
C CYS A 105 3.10 13.80 -0.51
N ALA A 106 2.38 14.81 -1.01
CA ALA A 106 1.81 14.83 -2.36
C ALA A 106 2.86 14.55 -3.45
N ASP A 107 4.05 15.14 -3.30
CA ASP A 107 5.19 15.02 -4.22
C ASP A 107 5.76 13.60 -4.29
N ILE A 108 5.49 12.75 -3.30
CA ILE A 108 5.97 11.37 -3.26
C ILE A 108 5.05 10.43 -4.06
N ALA A 109 3.77 10.78 -4.22
CA ALA A 109 2.80 9.93 -4.89
C ALA A 109 3.23 9.50 -6.32
N PRO A 110 3.61 10.40 -7.24
CA PRO A 110 4.09 10.00 -8.57
C PRO A 110 5.42 9.23 -8.52
N VAL A 111 6.28 9.50 -7.53
CA VAL A 111 7.54 8.77 -7.33
C VAL A 111 7.30 7.31 -6.93
N ILE A 112 6.23 7.01 -6.19
CA ILE A 112 5.87 5.61 -5.91
C ILE A 112 5.52 4.87 -7.20
N VAL A 113 4.74 5.52 -8.09
CA VAL A 113 4.30 4.95 -9.38
C VAL A 113 5.49 4.66 -10.30
N SER A 114 6.57 5.45 -10.25
CA SER A 114 7.73 5.24 -11.12
C SER A 114 8.46 3.91 -10.86
N PHE A 115 8.20 3.23 -9.74
CA PHE A 115 8.79 1.92 -9.42
C PHE A 115 8.00 0.71 -9.98
N HIS A 116 6.98 0.93 -10.82
CA HIS A 116 6.13 -0.14 -11.35
C HIS A 116 6.86 -1.18 -12.23
N GLU A 117 7.95 -0.78 -12.88
CA GLU A 117 8.73 -1.68 -13.74
C GLU A 117 9.45 -2.76 -12.94
N GLU A 118 9.82 -2.44 -11.69
CA GLU A 118 10.47 -3.36 -10.76
C GLU A 118 9.52 -4.48 -10.34
N ALA A 119 9.67 -5.65 -10.97
CA ALA A 119 8.77 -6.79 -10.75
C ALA A 119 8.52 -7.14 -9.28
N PRO A 120 9.52 -7.11 -8.36
CA PRO A 120 9.29 -7.38 -6.94
C PRO A 120 8.44 -6.32 -6.22
N LEU A 121 8.36 -5.11 -6.76
CA LEU A 121 7.67 -3.96 -6.16
C LEU A 121 6.32 -3.68 -6.80
N ARG A 122 6.12 -4.12 -8.04
CA ARG A 122 4.94 -3.83 -8.88
C ARG A 122 3.62 -3.99 -8.15
N THR A 123 3.40 -5.12 -7.47
CA THR A 123 2.15 -5.37 -6.74
C THR A 123 1.99 -4.42 -5.55
N GLY A 124 3.07 -4.06 -4.88
CA GLY A 124 3.09 -3.05 -3.83
C GLY A 124 2.82 -1.64 -4.36
N VAL A 125 3.34 -1.30 -5.56
CA VAL A 125 3.06 -0.03 -6.25
C VAL A 125 1.58 0.06 -6.62
N LEU A 126 1.00 -0.98 -7.23
CA LEU A 126 -0.43 -1.04 -7.53
C LEU A 126 -1.29 -0.92 -6.26
N ARG A 127 -0.86 -1.56 -5.18
CA ARG A 127 -1.52 -1.43 -3.89
C ARG A 127 -1.47 0.01 -3.35
N ALA A 128 -0.33 0.67 -3.45
CA ALA A 128 -0.19 2.07 -3.06
C ALA A 128 -1.09 2.99 -3.90
N ILE A 129 -1.11 2.80 -5.22
CA ILE A 129 -1.99 3.52 -6.14
C ILE A 129 -3.44 3.40 -5.72
N GLY A 130 -3.96 2.18 -5.55
CA GLY A 130 -5.35 1.99 -5.16
C GLY A 130 -5.67 2.54 -3.77
N ARG A 131 -4.73 2.48 -2.82
CA ARG A 131 -4.91 3.10 -1.49
C ARG A 131 -5.00 4.62 -1.56
N MET A 132 -4.18 5.26 -2.39
CA MET A 132 -4.23 6.71 -2.59
C MET A 132 -5.46 7.14 -3.41
N GLY A 133 -5.93 6.29 -4.33
CA GLY A 133 -7.10 6.54 -5.16
C GLY A 133 -7.04 7.89 -5.89
N ARG A 134 -8.18 8.57 -6.01
CA ARG A 134 -8.32 9.85 -6.73
C ARG A 134 -7.78 11.08 -5.98
N SER A 135 -7.13 10.90 -4.83
CA SER A 135 -6.70 12.01 -3.97
C SER A 135 -5.60 12.89 -4.59
N ASN A 136 -4.88 12.38 -5.60
CA ASN A 136 -3.81 13.10 -6.29
C ASN A 136 -3.98 12.94 -7.81
N ALA A 137 -4.38 14.02 -8.48
CA ALA A 137 -4.68 14.02 -9.91
C ALA A 137 -3.44 13.79 -10.80
N GLU A 138 -2.27 14.33 -10.41
CA GLU A 138 -1.01 14.13 -11.14
C GLU A 138 -0.58 12.66 -11.09
N MET A 139 -0.64 12.06 -9.90
CA MET A 139 -0.37 10.63 -9.71
C MET A 139 -1.36 9.78 -10.51
N ALA A 140 -2.66 10.09 -10.46
CA ALA A 140 -3.68 9.36 -11.22
C ALA A 140 -3.41 9.39 -12.73
N ALA A 141 -3.09 10.56 -13.29
CA ALA A 141 -2.78 10.72 -14.71
C ALA A 141 -1.57 9.86 -15.15
N TYR A 142 -0.60 9.64 -14.25
CA TYR A 142 0.54 8.77 -14.51
C TYR A 142 0.26 7.28 -14.22
N ALA A 143 -0.53 6.99 -13.19
CA ALA A 143 -0.80 5.63 -12.73
C ALA A 143 -1.75 4.85 -13.65
N ILE A 144 -2.74 5.50 -14.27
CA ILE A 144 -3.69 4.82 -15.16
C ILE A 144 -2.99 4.16 -16.37
N PRO A 145 -2.18 4.87 -17.18
CA PRO A 145 -1.49 4.25 -18.31
C PRO A 145 -0.48 3.17 -17.89
N VAL A 146 0.05 3.26 -16.65
CA VAL A 146 0.93 2.24 -16.06
C VAL A 146 0.17 0.98 -15.67
N ALA A 147 -1.01 1.11 -15.05
CA ALA A 147 -1.77 -0.02 -14.54
C ALA A 147 -2.61 -0.73 -15.61
N LEU A 148 -3.07 -0.01 -16.64
CA LEU A 148 -3.89 -0.56 -17.74
C LEU A 148 -3.30 -1.82 -18.40
N PRO A 149 -2.03 -1.81 -18.88
CA PRO A 149 -1.44 -3.00 -19.51
C PRO A 149 -1.32 -4.20 -18.57
N LEU A 150 -1.30 -3.96 -17.25
CA LEU A 150 -1.13 -5.01 -16.24
C LEU A 150 -2.42 -5.81 -16.01
N LEU A 151 -3.56 -5.36 -16.54
CA LEU A 151 -4.81 -6.14 -16.59
C LEU A 151 -4.68 -7.42 -17.43
N SER A 152 -3.70 -7.48 -18.34
CA SER A 152 -3.40 -8.68 -19.14
C SER A 152 -2.21 -9.50 -18.61
N SER A 153 -1.73 -9.22 -17.39
CA SER A 153 -0.63 -9.97 -16.78
C SER A 153 -0.94 -11.47 -16.66
N PRO A 154 0.02 -12.38 -16.91
CA PRO A 154 -0.17 -13.80 -16.62
C PRO A 154 -0.26 -14.07 -15.10
N ASP A 155 0.25 -13.17 -14.26
CA ASP A 155 0.19 -13.30 -12.80
C ASP A 155 -1.14 -12.73 -12.26
N PRO A 156 -1.99 -13.57 -11.61
CA PRO A 156 -3.29 -13.14 -11.12
C PRO A 156 -3.20 -12.10 -9.99
N VAL A 157 -2.13 -12.12 -9.18
CA VAL A 157 -1.92 -11.09 -8.15
C VAL A 157 -1.75 -9.72 -8.79
N THR A 158 -0.93 -9.63 -9.84
CA THR A 158 -0.72 -8.40 -10.61
C THR A 158 -2.01 -7.95 -11.31
N ARG A 159 -2.74 -8.84 -12.00
CA ARG A 159 -4.01 -8.48 -12.65
C ARG A 159 -5.03 -7.95 -11.64
N GLY A 160 -5.24 -8.70 -10.56
CA GLY A 160 -6.21 -8.34 -9.51
C GLY A 160 -5.86 -7.01 -8.84
N CYS A 161 -4.60 -6.79 -8.49
CA CYS A 161 -4.15 -5.50 -7.95
C CYS A 161 -4.30 -4.35 -8.96
N ALA A 162 -4.07 -4.59 -10.25
CA ALA A 162 -4.24 -3.58 -11.29
C ALA A 162 -5.71 -3.21 -11.48
N ALA A 163 -6.60 -4.20 -11.55
CA ALA A 163 -8.04 -4.00 -11.61
C ALA A 163 -8.56 -3.21 -10.41
N TRP A 164 -8.14 -3.60 -9.20
CA TRP A 164 -8.49 -2.86 -7.99
C TRP A 164 -7.99 -1.41 -8.03
N ALA A 165 -6.71 -1.20 -8.35
CA ALA A 165 -6.12 0.14 -8.40
C ALA A 165 -6.83 1.05 -9.40
N LEU A 166 -7.11 0.56 -10.61
CA LEU A 166 -7.84 1.31 -11.64
C LEU A 166 -9.29 1.62 -11.24
N GLY A 167 -9.96 0.68 -10.56
CA GLY A 167 -11.28 0.93 -9.96
C GLY A 167 -11.26 2.06 -8.93
N GLN A 168 -10.27 2.06 -8.01
CA GLN A 168 -10.09 3.13 -7.03
C GLN A 168 -9.76 4.48 -7.70
N LEU A 169 -9.04 4.47 -8.81
CA LEU A 169 -8.75 5.66 -9.62
C LEU A 169 -9.97 6.14 -10.44
N GLY A 170 -10.99 5.30 -10.64
CA GLY A 170 -12.11 5.64 -11.53
C GLY A 170 -11.73 5.70 -13.00
N ALA A 171 -10.80 4.84 -13.42
CA ALA A 171 -10.33 4.81 -14.80
C ALA A 171 -11.42 4.26 -15.74
N SER A 172 -12.29 5.13 -16.24
CA SER A 172 -13.39 4.75 -17.14
C SER A 172 -12.91 4.04 -18.42
N GLU A 173 -11.71 4.37 -18.90
CA GLU A 173 -11.08 3.70 -20.04
C GLU A 173 -10.76 2.21 -19.78
N ALA A 174 -10.69 1.78 -18.52
CA ALA A 174 -10.47 0.38 -18.16
C ALA A 174 -11.75 -0.48 -18.20
N ALA A 175 -12.94 0.12 -18.37
CA ALA A 175 -14.22 -0.59 -18.28
C ALA A 175 -14.30 -1.80 -19.22
N SER A 176 -13.89 -1.66 -20.48
CA SER A 176 -13.92 -2.77 -21.44
C SER A 176 -12.94 -3.91 -21.10
N GLU A 177 -11.84 -3.62 -20.40
CA GLU A 177 -10.94 -4.67 -19.91
C GLU A 177 -11.51 -5.35 -18.66
N PHE A 178 -12.18 -4.60 -17.78
CA PHE A 178 -12.87 -5.19 -16.64
C PHE A 178 -13.99 -6.15 -17.08
N GLU A 179 -14.78 -5.78 -18.09
CA GLU A 179 -15.82 -6.64 -18.67
C GLU A 179 -15.27 -7.97 -19.19
N LYS A 180 -14.05 -7.99 -19.72
CA LYS A 180 -13.38 -9.24 -20.13
C LYS A 180 -12.92 -10.06 -18.92
N LEU A 181 -12.52 -9.39 -17.84
CA LEU A 181 -12.00 -10.00 -16.62
C LEU A 181 -13.08 -10.49 -15.66
N VAL A 182 -14.34 -10.06 -15.74
CA VAL A 182 -15.38 -10.43 -14.74
C VAL A 182 -15.57 -11.93 -14.55
N ASN A 183 -15.25 -12.74 -15.57
CA ASN A 183 -15.33 -14.21 -15.52
C ASN A 183 -13.99 -14.88 -15.19
N ASP A 184 -12.93 -14.11 -14.91
CA ASP A 184 -11.62 -14.60 -14.50
C ASP A 184 -11.70 -15.19 -13.08
N THR A 185 -11.58 -16.51 -13.00
CA THR A 185 -11.70 -17.27 -11.76
C THR A 185 -10.38 -17.44 -11.01
N ASP A 186 -9.25 -16.94 -11.53
CA ASP A 186 -7.99 -17.05 -10.82
C ASP A 186 -8.07 -16.30 -9.48
N THR A 187 -7.57 -16.96 -8.44
CA THR A 187 -7.63 -16.47 -7.07
C THR A 187 -6.32 -15.85 -6.63
N PHE A 188 -6.41 -14.87 -5.74
CA PHE A 188 -5.25 -14.31 -5.05
C PHE A 188 -5.62 -13.86 -3.64
N THR A 189 -4.62 -13.82 -2.76
CA THR A 189 -4.78 -13.27 -1.42
C THR A 189 -4.77 -11.75 -1.49
N PHE A 190 -5.85 -11.13 -1.04
CA PHE A 190 -6.03 -9.68 -1.01
C PHE A 190 -6.30 -9.21 0.41
N TYR A 191 -5.55 -8.21 0.86
CA TYR A 191 -5.81 -7.59 2.16
C TYR A 191 -6.96 -6.59 2.05
N GLU A 192 -7.95 -6.63 2.92
CA GLU A 192 -9.09 -5.72 2.92
C GLU A 192 -9.72 -5.68 4.32
N ASP A 193 -10.10 -4.50 4.79
CA ASP A 193 -10.75 -4.29 6.10
C ASP A 193 -10.01 -4.88 7.30
N GLY A 194 -8.68 -4.94 7.23
CA GLY A 194 -7.87 -5.49 8.32
C GLY A 194 -7.64 -7.00 8.24
N GLU A 195 -8.13 -7.70 7.22
CA GLU A 195 -8.01 -9.15 7.07
C GLU A 195 -7.45 -9.54 5.69
N LEU A 196 -6.78 -10.69 5.62
CA LEU A 196 -6.44 -11.32 4.34
C LEU A 196 -7.60 -12.19 3.88
N LYS A 197 -8.13 -11.89 2.69
CA LYS A 197 -9.23 -12.61 2.06
C LYS A 197 -8.74 -13.23 0.76
N GLU A 198 -9.23 -14.41 0.41
CA GLU A 198 -9.08 -14.95 -0.94
C GLU A 198 -10.16 -14.31 -1.83
N LYS A 199 -9.73 -13.66 -2.93
CA LYS A 199 -10.63 -13.05 -3.92
C LYS A 199 -10.27 -13.55 -5.32
N THR A 200 -11.22 -13.50 -6.23
CA THR A 200 -10.99 -13.74 -7.66
C THR A 200 -10.65 -12.44 -8.38
N VAL A 201 -9.89 -12.52 -9.47
CA VAL A 201 -9.64 -11.37 -10.35
C VAL A 201 -10.96 -10.82 -10.89
N GLY A 202 -11.88 -11.69 -11.31
CA GLY A 202 -13.18 -11.27 -11.83
C GLY A 202 -14.09 -10.61 -10.79
N GLY A 203 -14.02 -11.03 -9.52
CA GLY A 203 -14.75 -10.38 -8.44
C GLY A 203 -14.28 -8.94 -8.22
N ILE A 204 -12.95 -8.73 -8.19
CA ILE A 204 -12.36 -7.39 -8.11
C ILE A 204 -12.71 -6.54 -9.34
N ALA A 205 -12.66 -7.12 -10.55
CA ALA A 205 -13.02 -6.40 -11.77
C ALA A 205 -14.51 -5.99 -11.78
N GLY A 206 -15.40 -6.85 -11.28
CA GLY A 206 -16.81 -6.53 -11.09
C GLY A 206 -17.01 -5.37 -10.10
N GLU A 207 -16.37 -5.42 -8.93
CA GLU A 207 -16.39 -4.32 -7.95
C GLU A 207 -15.84 -3.01 -8.55
N ALA A 208 -14.83 -3.10 -9.42
CA ALA A 208 -14.24 -1.95 -10.10
C ALA A 208 -15.12 -1.34 -11.20
N LEU A 209 -16.08 -2.11 -11.75
CA LEU A 209 -17.05 -1.65 -12.74
C LEU A 209 -18.23 -0.88 -12.12
N GLU A 210 -18.68 -1.27 -10.93
CA GLU A 210 -19.87 -0.66 -10.28
C GLU A 210 -19.84 0.88 -10.19
N PRO A 211 -18.70 1.55 -9.88
CA PRO A 211 -18.66 3.01 -9.75
C PRO A 211 -18.31 3.76 -11.06
N LEU A 212 -18.14 3.08 -12.19
CA LEU A 212 -17.81 3.68 -13.49
C LEU A 212 -19.06 3.99 -14.32
#